data_AF-A0A965IZI8-F1
#
_entry.id   AF-A0A965IZI8-F1
#
_cell.length_a   1.000
_cell.length_b   1.000
_cell.length_c   1.000
_cell.angle_alpha   90.00
_cell.angle_beta   90.00
_cell.angle_gamma   90.00
#
_symmetry.space_group_name_H-M   'P 1'
#
loop_
_entity.id
_entity.type
_entity.pdbx_description
1 polymer ?
#
loop_
_entity_poly.entity_id
_entity_poly.type
_entity_poly.pdbx_seq_one_letter_code
_entity_poly.pdbx_strand_id
1 'polypeptide(L)'
;SVRQLFAHPTVASLAHAVREEDGPADIPAGSGGLTPLQAELLEPCSGPLPAAVRGVHQSVLLDLPASTTPDSIIAALNRVLAHHDALRLCVRHGEDGWRQEVEPEPPVVEQREVADDAAIIAACHQLQQELDPSGGRMMRAVLFTVAQHPPRLLLLAHHLVVDGVSWRILLDDLALLCTTPDAELAPVTRSMRLRSYCSRHCWRHSPR
;
A
#
# COMPACT_ATOMS: atom_id res chain seq x y z
N SER A 1 6.63 -9.12 -21.19
CA SER A 1 7.66 -8.42 -20.39
C SER A 1 7.98 -7.07 -21.04
N VAL A 2 8.60 -6.13 -20.31
CA VAL A 2 9.03 -4.82 -20.89
C VAL A 2 9.94 -5.02 -22.11
N ARG A 3 10.76 -6.09 -22.11
CA ARG A 3 11.59 -6.49 -23.25
C ARG A 3 10.78 -6.81 -24.52
N GLN A 4 9.58 -7.38 -24.39
CA GLN A 4 8.69 -7.64 -25.52
C GLN A 4 8.04 -6.35 -26.05
N LEU A 5 7.82 -5.35 -25.19
CA LEU A 5 7.30 -4.04 -25.61
C LEU A 5 8.27 -3.32 -26.56
N PHE A 6 9.58 -3.42 -26.29
CA PHE A 6 10.62 -2.87 -27.15
C PHE A 6 10.94 -3.74 -28.37
N ALA A 7 10.68 -5.05 -28.31
CA ALA A 7 10.85 -5.96 -29.43
C ALA A 7 9.69 -5.91 -30.44
N HIS A 8 8.52 -5.39 -30.03
CA HIS A 8 7.29 -5.37 -30.82
C HIS A 8 6.64 -3.96 -30.78
N PRO A 9 7.19 -2.98 -31.52
CA PRO A 9 6.86 -1.55 -31.39
C PRO A 9 5.49 -1.16 -32.00
N THR A 10 4.69 -2.13 -32.45
CA THR A 10 3.33 -1.89 -32.95
C THR A 10 2.34 -2.80 -32.24
N VAL A 11 1.12 -2.27 -31.99
CA VAL A 11 0.02 -2.99 -31.33
C VAL A 11 -0.26 -4.34 -32.01
N ALA A 12 -0.21 -4.38 -33.35
CA ALA A 12 -0.41 -5.61 -34.12
C ALA A 12 0.72 -6.64 -33.90
N SER A 13 1.98 -6.21 -33.84
CA SER A 13 3.11 -7.12 -33.59
C SER A 13 3.15 -7.63 -32.15
N LEU A 14 2.70 -6.80 -31.19
CA LEU A 14 2.60 -7.17 -29.79
C LEU A 14 1.47 -8.18 -29.57
N ALA A 15 0.32 -7.99 -30.23
CA ALA A 15 -0.82 -8.90 -30.15
C ALA A 15 -0.49 -10.34 -30.62
N HIS A 16 0.43 -10.51 -31.56
CA HIS A 16 0.91 -11.83 -31.99
C HIS A 16 1.99 -12.44 -31.07
N ALA A 17 2.71 -11.63 -30.31
CA ALA A 17 3.77 -12.06 -29.42
C ALA A 17 3.29 -12.38 -27.99
N VAL A 18 2.10 -11.88 -27.63
CA VAL A 18 1.45 -12.14 -26.34
C VAL A 18 0.68 -13.45 -26.44
N ARG A 19 1.09 -14.46 -25.68
CA ARG A 19 0.22 -15.59 -25.36
C ARG A 19 -0.73 -15.12 -24.24
N GLU A 20 -2.03 -15.31 -24.43
CA GLU A 20 -2.95 -15.36 -23.29
C GLU A 20 -2.52 -16.56 -22.44
N GLU A 21 -1.84 -16.25 -21.33
CA GLU A 21 -1.86 -17.17 -20.21
C GLU A 21 -3.15 -16.90 -19.44
N ASP A 22 -3.95 -17.95 -19.22
CA ASP A 22 -4.98 -17.93 -18.19
C ASP A 22 -4.33 -17.39 -16.92
N GLY A 23 -4.80 -16.22 -16.47
CA GLY A 23 -4.23 -15.56 -15.32
C GLY A 23 -4.29 -16.51 -14.11
N PRO A 24 -3.22 -16.61 -13.30
CA PRO A 24 -3.28 -17.45 -12.10
C PRO A 24 -4.45 -17.00 -11.22
N ALA A 25 -5.21 -17.98 -10.72
CA ALA A 25 -6.47 -17.78 -10.00
C ALA A 25 -6.32 -16.86 -8.78
N ASP A 26 -7.37 -16.07 -8.51
CA ASP A 26 -7.51 -15.30 -7.28
C ASP A 26 -7.45 -16.26 -6.07
N ILE A 27 -6.45 -16.07 -5.22
CA ILE A 27 -6.43 -16.70 -3.90
C ILE A 27 -7.03 -15.68 -2.92
N PRO A 28 -8.03 -16.06 -2.10
CA PRO A 28 -8.55 -15.19 -1.05
C PRO A 28 -7.41 -14.63 -0.19
N ALA A 29 -7.55 -13.39 0.27
CA ALA A 29 -6.62 -12.75 1.18
C ALA A 29 -6.41 -13.62 2.44
N GLY A 30 -5.23 -14.23 2.53
CA GLY A 30 -4.85 -15.13 3.62
C GLY A 30 -3.46 -15.69 3.36
N SER A 31 -2.53 -15.42 4.31
CA SER A 31 -1.11 -15.84 4.33
C SER A 31 -0.48 -16.05 2.94
N GLY A 32 -0.06 -14.95 2.32
CA GLY A 32 0.68 -14.99 1.06
C GLY A 32 2.17 -15.21 1.28
N GLY A 33 2.85 -15.84 0.32
CA GLY A 33 4.31 -15.72 0.23
C GLY A 33 4.72 -14.26 0.04
N LEU A 34 5.88 -13.86 0.56
CA LEU A 34 6.40 -12.49 0.42
C LEU A 34 6.45 -12.05 -1.05
N THR A 35 6.25 -10.76 -1.30
CA THR A 35 6.59 -10.18 -2.60
C THR A 35 8.10 -10.23 -2.82
N PRO A 36 8.60 -10.20 -4.08
CA PRO A 36 10.05 -10.22 -4.32
C PRO A 36 10.82 -9.13 -3.58
N LEU A 37 10.26 -7.91 -3.51
CA LEU A 37 10.87 -6.80 -2.76
C LEU A 37 10.90 -7.09 -1.25
N GLN A 38 9.79 -7.61 -0.69
CA GLN A 38 9.75 -8.00 0.71
C GLN A 38 10.76 -9.12 1.00
N ALA A 39 10.87 -10.12 0.12
CA ALA A 39 11.82 -11.21 0.28
C ALA A 39 13.27 -10.71 0.28
N GLU A 40 13.65 -9.85 -0.68
CA GLU A 40 15.00 -9.26 -0.75
C GLU A 40 15.32 -8.39 0.49
N LEU A 41 14.36 -7.59 0.95
CA LEU A 41 14.55 -6.74 2.13
C LEU A 41 14.63 -7.54 3.45
N LEU A 42 13.89 -8.64 3.54
CA LEU A 42 13.75 -9.43 4.77
C LEU A 42 14.71 -10.63 4.83
N GLU A 43 15.25 -11.10 3.71
CA GLU A 43 16.20 -12.23 3.63
C GLU A 43 17.40 -12.08 4.58
N PRO A 44 18.04 -10.89 4.70
CA PRO A 44 19.16 -10.71 5.61
C PRO A 44 18.75 -10.67 7.10
N CYS A 45 17.45 -10.68 7.41
CA CYS A 45 16.92 -10.45 8.76
C CYS A 45 16.53 -11.77 9.42
N SER A 46 17.30 -12.25 10.40
CA SER A 46 17.02 -13.52 11.12
C SER A 46 16.35 -13.33 12.49
N GLY A 47 15.76 -12.16 12.75
CA GLY A 47 15.21 -11.77 14.04
C GLY A 47 14.19 -10.64 13.90
N PRO A 48 13.96 -9.83 14.96
CA PRO A 48 13.05 -8.68 14.86
C PRO A 48 13.41 -7.77 13.68
N LEU A 49 12.39 -7.19 13.03
CA LEU A 49 12.58 -6.35 11.86
C LEU A 49 13.58 -5.22 12.20
N PRO A 50 14.71 -5.07 11.48
CA PRO A 50 15.71 -4.08 11.84
C PRO A 50 15.17 -2.65 11.81
N ALA A 51 15.68 -1.77 12.68
CA ALA A 51 15.26 -0.37 12.74
C ALA A 51 15.38 0.35 11.38
N ALA A 52 16.43 0.02 10.62
CA ALA A 52 16.66 0.55 9.28
C ALA A 52 15.54 0.20 8.29
N VAL A 53 14.90 -0.97 8.44
CA VAL A 53 13.76 -1.38 7.61
C VAL A 53 12.47 -0.79 8.16
N ARG A 54 12.25 -0.83 9.49
CA ARG A 54 11.06 -0.26 10.14
C ARG A 54 10.86 1.24 9.87
N GLY A 55 11.96 1.97 9.70
CA GLY A 55 11.93 3.42 9.47
C GLY A 55 11.60 3.84 8.05
N VAL A 56 11.50 2.92 7.08
CA VAL A 56 11.29 3.27 5.66
C VAL A 56 9.81 3.52 5.40
N HIS A 57 9.44 4.80 5.33
CA HIS A 57 8.08 5.24 5.11
C HIS A 57 8.00 6.31 4.01
N GLN A 58 6.79 6.51 3.50
CA GLN A 58 6.44 7.61 2.62
C GLN A 58 5.19 8.28 3.19
N SER A 59 5.08 9.60 3.01
CA SER A 59 3.92 10.35 3.46
C SER A 59 3.52 11.41 2.46
N VAL A 60 2.21 11.67 2.38
CA VAL A 60 1.65 12.82 1.70
C VAL A 60 0.78 13.60 2.68
N LEU A 61 0.90 14.93 2.66
CA LEU A 61 0.03 15.84 3.37
C LEU A 61 -0.81 16.57 2.32
N LEU A 62 -2.13 16.43 2.40
CA LEU A 62 -3.07 16.94 1.42
C LEU A 62 -3.83 18.12 2.00
N ASP A 63 -3.82 19.24 1.27
CA ASP A 63 -4.75 20.33 1.50
C ASP A 63 -6.10 19.96 0.91
N LEU A 64 -7.15 19.96 1.75
CA LEU A 64 -8.48 19.62 1.31
C LEU A 64 -9.21 20.86 0.78
N PRO A 65 -10.03 20.73 -0.28
CA PRO A 65 -10.90 21.83 -0.71
C PRO A 65 -11.76 22.33 0.45
N ALA A 66 -12.01 23.65 0.51
CA ALA A 66 -12.77 24.28 1.60
C ALA A 66 -14.22 23.74 1.74
N SER A 67 -14.77 23.15 0.68
CA SER A 67 -16.08 22.48 0.69
C SER A 67 -16.08 21.09 1.32
N THR A 68 -14.90 20.55 1.65
CA THR A 68 -14.75 19.20 2.20
C THR A 68 -15.05 19.22 3.68
N THR A 69 -16.05 18.44 4.09
CA THR A 69 -16.35 18.26 5.51
C THR A 69 -15.52 17.11 6.10
N PRO A 70 -15.17 17.14 7.41
CA PRO A 70 -14.51 16.02 8.07
C PRO A 70 -15.22 14.68 7.85
N ASP A 71 -16.54 14.65 7.95
CA ASP A 71 -17.32 13.42 7.78
C ASP A 71 -17.21 12.88 6.35
N SER A 72 -17.29 13.75 5.34
CA SER A 72 -17.18 13.33 3.93
C SER A 72 -15.81 12.73 3.60
N ILE A 73 -14.72 13.33 4.09
CA ILE A 73 -13.37 12.82 3.80
C ILE A 73 -13.09 11.53 4.57
N ILE A 74 -13.56 11.42 5.81
CA ILE A 74 -13.42 10.20 6.62
C ILE A 74 -14.19 9.05 5.98
N ALA A 75 -15.42 9.30 5.52
CA ALA A 75 -16.23 8.29 4.84
C ALA A 75 -15.54 7.79 3.55
N ALA A 76 -15.08 8.71 2.70
CA ALA A 76 -14.35 8.35 1.48
C ALA A 76 -13.06 7.57 1.80
N LEU A 77 -12.28 8.02 2.78
CA LEU A 77 -11.02 7.39 3.14
C LEU A 77 -11.21 6.00 3.74
N ASN A 78 -12.21 5.80 4.60
CA ASN A 78 -12.53 4.46 5.13
C ASN A 78 -12.84 3.46 4.00
N ARG A 79 -13.52 3.90 2.94
CA ARG A 79 -13.78 3.05 1.77
C ARG A 79 -12.50 2.70 1.00
N VAL A 80 -11.60 3.67 0.79
CA VAL A 80 -10.28 3.42 0.18
C VAL A 80 -9.48 2.42 1.02
N LEU A 81 -9.40 2.65 2.34
CA LEU A 81 -8.63 1.82 3.26
C LEU A 81 -9.18 0.39 3.35
N ALA A 82 -10.51 0.22 3.30
CA ALA A 82 -11.14 -1.10 3.26
C ALA A 82 -10.93 -1.83 1.92
N HIS A 83 -10.85 -1.09 0.81
CA HIS A 83 -10.68 -1.64 -0.53
C HIS A 83 -9.27 -2.18 -0.80
N HIS A 84 -8.24 -1.57 -0.19
CA HIS A 84 -6.83 -1.89 -0.45
C HIS A 84 -6.20 -2.75 0.64
N ASP A 85 -6.31 -4.07 0.51
CA ASP A 85 -5.74 -5.06 1.43
C ASP A 85 -4.24 -4.89 1.70
N ALA A 86 -3.49 -4.34 0.74
CA ALA A 86 -2.07 -4.05 0.93
C ALA A 86 -1.80 -3.14 2.14
N LEU A 87 -2.70 -2.20 2.45
CA LEU A 87 -2.52 -1.23 3.53
C LEU A 87 -2.67 -1.83 4.93
N ARG A 88 -3.22 -3.04 5.03
CA ARG A 88 -3.39 -3.80 6.27
C ARG A 88 -2.48 -5.02 6.35
N LEU A 89 -1.43 -5.06 5.52
CA LEU A 89 -0.43 -6.11 5.61
C LEU A 89 0.36 -6.05 6.91
N CYS A 90 0.87 -7.19 7.36
CA CYS A 90 1.87 -7.27 8.41
C CYS A 90 2.93 -8.30 8.04
N VAL A 91 4.16 -8.09 8.48
CA VAL A 91 5.29 -9.02 8.25
C VAL A 91 5.74 -9.62 9.58
N ARG A 92 5.66 -10.94 9.69
CA ARG A 92 6.00 -11.68 10.92
C ARG A 92 7.15 -12.64 10.64
N HIS A 93 8.09 -12.72 11.57
CA HIS A 93 9.17 -13.71 11.53
C HIS A 93 8.81 -14.89 12.43
N GLY A 94 8.64 -16.07 11.84
CA GLY A 94 8.36 -17.32 12.54
C GLY A 94 9.46 -18.36 12.34
N GLU A 95 9.21 -19.60 12.75
CA GLU A 95 10.17 -20.71 12.64
C GLU A 95 10.55 -21.03 11.19
N ASP A 96 9.61 -20.87 10.25
CA ASP A 96 9.84 -21.08 8.81
C ASP A 96 10.33 -19.82 8.08
N GLY A 97 10.74 -18.78 8.83
CA GLY A 97 11.16 -17.48 8.31
C GLY A 97 10.04 -16.45 8.23
N TRP A 98 10.25 -15.44 7.39
CA TRP A 98 9.33 -14.32 7.21
C TRP A 98 8.09 -14.71 6.42
N ARG A 99 6.93 -14.27 6.93
CA ARG A 99 5.63 -14.39 6.25
C ARG A 99 4.91 -13.05 6.27
N GLN A 100 4.02 -12.86 5.30
CA GLN A 100 3.07 -11.76 5.32
C GLN A 100 1.66 -12.26 5.65
N GLU A 101 0.94 -11.46 6.42
CA GLU A 101 -0.46 -11.69 6.77
C GLU A 101 -1.25 -10.40 6.52
N VAL A 102 -2.56 -10.55 6.39
CA VAL A 102 -3.49 -9.44 6.18
C VAL A 102 -4.27 -9.29 7.47
N GLU A 103 -4.12 -8.15 8.14
CA GLU A 103 -4.95 -7.82 9.28
C GLU A 103 -6.41 -7.68 8.82
N PRO A 104 -7.40 -8.14 9.62
CA PRO A 104 -8.80 -8.15 9.20
C PRO A 104 -9.38 -6.74 9.12
N GLU A 105 -8.94 -5.85 10.00
CA GLU A 105 -9.47 -4.50 10.12
C GLU A 105 -8.64 -3.51 9.29
N PRO A 106 -9.28 -2.60 8.54
CA PRO A 106 -8.56 -1.53 7.85
C PRO A 106 -7.95 -0.54 8.86
N PRO A 107 -6.94 0.24 8.43
CA PRO A 107 -6.43 1.35 9.23
C PRO A 107 -7.54 2.32 9.63
N VAL A 108 -7.50 2.82 10.86
CA VAL A 108 -8.47 3.80 11.37
C VAL A 108 -8.01 5.20 10.98
N VAL A 109 -8.96 6.04 10.56
CA VAL A 109 -8.72 7.47 10.35
C VAL A 109 -8.78 8.19 11.69
N GLU A 110 -7.64 8.71 12.14
CA GLU A 110 -7.55 9.53 13.36
C GLU A 110 -7.95 10.98 13.06
N GLN A 111 -8.57 11.65 14.02
CA GLN A 111 -8.81 13.09 13.96
C GLN A 111 -8.00 13.76 15.07
N ARG A 112 -7.28 14.85 14.71
CA ARG A 112 -6.47 15.61 15.66
C ARG A 112 -6.68 17.09 15.46
N GLU A 113 -7.18 17.75 16.49
CA GLU A 113 -7.15 19.22 16.55
C GLU A 113 -5.74 19.68 16.93
N VAL A 114 -5.21 20.63 16.16
CA VAL A 114 -3.86 21.16 16.35
C VAL A 114 -3.87 22.68 16.26
N ALA A 115 -2.95 23.31 16.98
CA ALA A 115 -2.93 24.77 17.10
C ALA A 115 -2.51 25.46 15.80
N ASP A 116 -1.54 24.89 15.08
CA ASP A 116 -0.91 25.48 13.90
C ASP A 116 -0.16 24.43 13.06
N ASP A 117 0.47 24.90 11.99
CA ASP A 117 1.30 24.10 11.07
C ASP A 117 2.51 23.45 11.77
N ALA A 118 3.10 24.12 12.77
CA ALA A 118 4.24 23.58 13.49
C ALA A 118 3.84 22.35 14.32
N ALA A 119 2.64 22.37 14.90
CA ALA A 119 2.07 21.23 15.60
C ALA A 119 1.79 20.04 14.65
N ILE A 120 1.39 20.30 13.40
CA ILE A 120 1.25 19.23 12.38
C ILE A 120 2.60 18.59 12.06
N ILE A 121 3.64 19.40 11.83
CA ILE A 121 4.98 18.88 11.53
C ILE A 121 5.48 18.01 12.69
N ALA A 122 5.33 18.48 13.93
CA ALA A 122 5.69 17.70 15.11
C ALA A 122 4.90 16.37 15.20
N ALA A 123 3.59 16.41 14.94
CA ALA A 123 2.76 15.21 14.90
C ALA A 123 3.20 14.23 13.81
N CYS A 124 3.55 14.72 12.60
CA CYS A 124 4.09 13.89 11.52
C CYS A 124 5.35 13.13 11.97
N HIS A 125 6.31 13.81 12.61
CA HIS A 125 7.52 13.16 13.11
C HIS A 125 7.22 12.07 14.14
N GLN A 126 6.27 12.31 15.04
CA GLN A 126 5.85 11.30 16.01
C GLN A 126 5.21 10.10 15.31
N LEU A 127 4.24 10.35 14.43
CA LEU A 127 3.47 9.31 13.72
C LEU A 127 4.36 8.38 12.88
N GLN A 128 5.44 8.90 12.29
CA GLN A 128 6.44 8.11 11.56
C GLN A 128 7.08 7.03 12.43
N GLN A 129 7.30 7.31 13.72
CA GLN A 129 7.87 6.35 14.68
C GLN A 129 6.85 5.34 15.19
N GLU A 130 5.56 5.58 14.95
CA GLU A 130 4.48 4.71 15.39
C GLU A 130 4.05 3.68 14.34
N LEU A 131 4.68 3.66 13.16
CA LEU A 131 4.54 2.56 12.21
C LEU A 131 5.19 1.30 12.78
N ASP A 132 4.49 0.18 12.64
CA ASP A 132 4.96 -1.11 13.13
C ASP A 132 4.56 -2.21 12.13
N PRO A 133 5.41 -2.50 11.14
CA PRO A 133 5.14 -3.53 10.13
C PRO A 133 4.87 -4.92 10.72
N SER A 134 5.46 -5.26 11.87
CA SER A 134 5.26 -6.55 12.52
C SER A 134 4.03 -6.57 13.43
N GLY A 135 3.64 -5.41 13.95
CA GLY A 135 2.37 -5.19 14.65
C GLY A 135 1.19 -4.89 13.72
N GLY A 136 1.37 -4.96 12.40
CA GLY A 136 0.32 -4.76 11.40
C GLY A 136 -0.07 -3.31 11.16
N ARG A 137 0.73 -2.38 11.64
CA ARG A 137 0.51 -0.96 11.43
C ARG A 137 1.39 -0.43 10.31
N MET A 138 1.00 -0.77 9.08
CA MET A 138 1.67 -0.32 7.86
C MET A 138 1.26 1.08 7.42
N MET A 139 0.07 1.54 7.81
CA MET A 139 -0.52 2.79 7.34
C MET A 139 -1.13 3.56 8.51
N ARG A 140 -1.04 4.89 8.44
CA ARG A 140 -1.79 5.82 9.28
C ARG A 140 -2.43 6.90 8.43
N ALA A 141 -3.66 7.23 8.77
CA ALA A 141 -4.41 8.33 8.20
C ALA A 141 -4.82 9.28 9.34
N VAL A 142 -4.46 10.56 9.22
CA VAL A 142 -4.78 11.56 10.25
C VAL A 142 -5.36 12.80 9.59
N LEU A 143 -6.59 13.13 9.97
CA LEU A 143 -7.23 14.39 9.62
C LEU A 143 -6.90 15.44 10.68
N PHE A 144 -6.10 16.42 10.31
CA PHE A 144 -5.78 17.56 11.15
C PHE A 144 -6.81 18.67 10.95
N THR A 145 -7.36 19.16 12.06
CA THR A 145 -8.19 20.36 12.10
C THR A 145 -7.43 21.48 12.79
N VAL A 146 -7.41 22.66 12.16
CA VAL A 146 -6.83 23.89 12.72
C VAL A 146 -7.90 24.95 12.71
N ALA A 147 -8.06 25.68 13.81
CA ALA A 147 -9.08 26.72 13.91
C ALA A 147 -8.97 27.71 12.75
N GLN A 148 -10.08 27.98 12.06
CA GLN A 148 -10.18 28.94 10.94
C GLN A 148 -9.39 28.56 9.68
N HIS A 149 -8.83 27.36 9.58
CA HIS A 149 -8.17 26.85 8.38
C HIS A 149 -8.87 25.60 7.83
N PRO A 150 -8.77 25.33 6.51
CA PRO A 150 -9.23 24.06 5.95
C PRO A 150 -8.51 22.87 6.61
N PRO A 151 -9.20 21.72 6.77
CA PRO A 151 -8.58 20.52 7.30
C PRO A 151 -7.49 19.99 6.36
N ARG A 152 -6.47 19.36 6.93
CA ARG A 152 -5.37 18.72 6.20
C ARG A 152 -5.34 17.24 6.48
N LEU A 153 -5.19 16.43 5.44
CA LEU A 153 -5.14 14.97 5.56
C LEU A 153 -3.71 14.48 5.39
N LEU A 154 -3.16 13.87 6.45
CA LEU A 154 -1.91 13.11 6.37
C LEU A 154 -2.22 11.66 6.06
N LEU A 155 -1.57 11.14 5.02
CA LEU A 155 -1.46 9.71 4.74
C LEU A 155 0.00 9.33 4.88
N LEU A 156 0.29 8.36 5.75
CA LEU A 156 1.64 7.88 6.06
C LEU A 156 1.65 6.36 5.93
N ALA A 157 2.48 5.83 5.05
CA ALA A 157 2.56 4.40 4.79
C ALA A 157 4.00 3.89 4.80
N HIS A 158 4.20 2.66 5.26
CA HIS A 158 5.46 1.95 5.17
C HIS A 158 5.73 1.55 3.72
N HIS A 159 6.98 1.63 3.27
CA HIS A 159 7.36 1.36 1.88
C HIS A 159 7.19 -0.12 1.46
N LEU A 160 6.85 -1.01 2.40
CA LEU A 160 6.54 -2.40 2.10
C LEU A 160 5.16 -2.56 1.43
N VAL A 161 4.30 -1.54 1.52
CA VAL A 161 2.92 -1.58 1.05
C VAL A 161 2.57 -0.47 0.05
N VAL A 162 3.47 0.50 -0.16
CA VAL A 162 3.31 1.58 -1.13
C VAL A 162 4.58 1.86 -1.92
N ASP A 163 4.38 2.33 -3.14
CA ASP A 163 5.36 2.96 -4.02
C ASP A 163 4.74 4.17 -4.75
N GLY A 164 5.48 4.78 -5.68
CA GLY A 164 4.99 5.94 -6.44
C GLY A 164 3.74 5.66 -7.29
N VAL A 165 3.56 4.44 -7.80
CA VAL A 165 2.35 4.05 -8.56
C VAL A 165 1.18 3.85 -7.61
N SER A 166 1.44 3.27 -6.45
CA SER A 166 0.46 3.02 -5.40
C SER A 166 -0.17 4.32 -4.92
N TRP A 167 0.61 5.37 -4.67
CA TRP A 167 0.08 6.68 -4.28
C TRP A 167 -0.90 7.25 -5.29
N ARG A 168 -0.59 7.12 -6.59
CA ARG A 168 -1.49 7.60 -7.63
C ARG A 168 -2.85 6.90 -7.55
N ILE A 169 -2.86 5.58 -7.37
CA ILE A 169 -4.11 4.81 -7.25
C ILE A 169 -4.88 5.21 -6.00
N LEU A 170 -4.23 5.30 -4.83
CA LEU A 170 -4.89 5.70 -3.57
C LEU A 170 -5.53 7.10 -3.69
N LEU A 171 -4.81 8.04 -4.29
CA LEU A 171 -5.26 9.42 -4.43
C LEU A 171 -6.34 9.56 -5.49
N ASP A 172 -6.25 8.83 -6.61
CA ASP A 172 -7.28 8.80 -7.65
C ASP A 172 -8.59 8.20 -7.09
N ASP A 173 -8.51 7.10 -6.33
CA ASP A 173 -9.68 6.49 -5.65
C ASP A 173 -10.29 7.43 -4.61
N LEU A 174 -9.46 8.09 -3.79
CA LEU A 174 -9.92 9.06 -2.80
C LEU A 174 -10.62 10.25 -3.48
N ALA A 175 -10.04 10.79 -4.55
CA ALA A 175 -10.63 11.90 -5.30
C ALA A 175 -11.97 11.52 -5.94
N LEU A 176 -12.07 10.30 -6.50
CA LEU A 176 -13.31 9.76 -7.04
C LEU A 176 -14.39 9.71 -5.96
N LEU A 177 -14.08 9.16 -4.79
CA LEU A 177 -15.05 9.01 -3.69
C LEU A 177 -15.42 10.34 -3.02
N CYS A 178 -14.52 11.31 -3.00
CA CYS A 178 -14.85 12.67 -2.58
C CYS A 178 -15.84 13.35 -3.55
N THR A 179 -15.76 13.04 -4.84
CA THR A 179 -16.63 13.64 -5.88
C THR A 179 -17.94 12.89 -6.04
N THR A 180 -17.89 11.56 -5.96
CA THR A 180 -19.00 10.63 -6.16
C THR A 180 -18.99 9.61 -5.02
N PRO A 181 -19.59 9.94 -3.86
CA PRO A 181 -19.48 9.14 -2.63
C PRO A 181 -19.95 7.69 -2.74
N ASP A 182 -20.82 7.38 -3.70
CA ASP A 182 -21.36 6.04 -3.94
C ASP A 182 -20.70 5.33 -5.12
N ALA A 183 -19.66 5.92 -5.74
CA ALA A 183 -18.96 5.29 -6.86
C ALA A 183 -18.35 3.96 -6.42
N GLU A 184 -18.38 2.98 -7.32
CA GLU A 184 -17.67 1.72 -7.15
C GLU A 184 -16.20 1.93 -7.55
N LEU A 185 -15.29 1.49 -6.68
CA LEU A 185 -13.86 1.52 -7.00
C LEU A 185 -13.55 0.41 -8.00
N ALA A 186 -12.70 0.73 -8.98
CA ALA A 186 -12.23 -0.28 -9.93
C ALA A 186 -11.51 -1.41 -9.17
N PRO A 187 -11.55 -2.66 -9.66
CA PRO A 187 -10.83 -3.74 -9.01
C PRO A 187 -9.35 -3.40 -8.80
N VAL A 188 -8.86 -3.62 -7.59
CA VAL A 188 -7.47 -3.36 -7.18
C VAL A 188 -6.50 -3.84 -8.27
N THR A 189 -5.54 -3.01 -8.67
CA THR A 189 -4.58 -3.39 -9.73
C THR A 189 -3.36 -4.13 -9.15
N ARG A 190 -2.47 -4.65 -10.01
CA ARG A 190 -1.33 -5.50 -9.57
C ARG A 190 -0.41 -4.87 -8.51
N SER A 191 -0.30 -3.55 -8.45
CA SER A 191 0.53 -2.85 -7.46
C SER A 191 -0.01 -2.96 -6.03
N MET A 192 -1.30 -3.26 -5.88
CA MET A 192 -2.00 -3.30 -4.59
C MET A 192 -2.70 -4.64 -4.33
N ARG A 193 -2.70 -5.55 -5.32
CA ARG A 193 -3.18 -6.92 -5.13
C ARG A 193 -2.14 -7.79 -4.44
N LEU A 194 -2.59 -8.53 -3.45
CA LEU A 194 -1.82 -9.61 -2.84
C LEU A 194 -1.77 -10.84 -3.75
N ARG A 195 -0.58 -11.46 -3.81
CA ARG A 195 -0.34 -12.74 -4.51
C ARG A 195 0.48 -13.65 -3.62
N SER A 196 0.16 -14.94 -3.60
CA SER A 196 1.10 -15.95 -3.10
C SER A 196 2.16 -16.25 -4.14
N TYR A 197 3.43 -15.96 -3.83
CA TYR A 197 4.56 -16.47 -4.60
C TYR A 197 4.86 -17.92 -4.16
N CYS A 198 4.37 -18.90 -4.91
CA CYS A 198 4.83 -20.29 -4.74
C CYS A 198 6.12 -20.47 -5.55
N SER A 199 7.27 -20.42 -4.88
CA SER A 199 8.55 -20.82 -5.47
C SER A 199 8.54 -22.32 -5.78
N ARG A 200 8.09 -22.69 -6.98
CA ARG A 200 8.51 -23.94 -7.64
C ARG A 200 9.24 -23.59 -8.92
N HIS A 201 10.45 -23.06 -8.77
CA HIS A 201 11.44 -23.12 -9.83
C HIS A 201 12.66 -23.89 -9.31
N CYS A 202 12.52 -25.23 -9.27
CA CYS A 202 13.68 -26.11 -9.34
C CYS A 202 14.31 -25.91 -10.73
N TRP A 203 15.35 -25.08 -10.81
CA TRP A 203 16.29 -25.15 -11.92
C TRP A 203 17.06 -26.46 -11.80
N ARG A 204 16.58 -27.52 -12.47
CA ARG A 204 17.40 -28.69 -12.75
C ARG A 204 18.42 -28.30 -13.81
N HIS A 205 19.66 -28.07 -13.39
CA HIS A 205 20.80 -28.17 -14.30
C HIS A 205 20.86 -29.61 -14.85
N SER A 206 20.77 -29.75 -16.17
CA SER A 206 21.32 -30.93 -16.85
C SER A 206 22.74 -30.61 -17.30
N PRO A 207 23.74 -31.46 -17.01
CA PRO A 207 25.08 -31.27 -17.49
C PRO A 207 25.20 -31.81 -18.91
N ARG A 208 25.78 -31.02 -19.82
CA ARG A 208 26.78 -31.47 -20.80
C ARG A 208 27.69 -30.31 -21.14
#